data_AF-A0A9Q4IFD8-F1
#
_entry.id   AF-A0A9Q4IFD8-F1
#
_cell.length_a   1.000
_cell.length_b   1.000
_cell.length_c   1.000
_cell.angle_alpha   90.00
_cell.angle_beta   90.00
_cell.angle_gamma   90.00
#
_symmetry.space_group_name_H-M   'P 1'
#
loop_
_entity.id
_entity.type
_entity.pdbx_description
1 polymer ?
#
loop_
_entity_poly.entity_id
_entity_poly.type
_entity_poly.pdbx_seq_one_letter_code
_entity_poly.pdbx_strand_id
1 'polypeptide(L)'
;MTMVWIAVAVVVTVLAAWAYNTAQRLNRLHIRLDRSRDALQAALDRRCAVIAALYPELGAAAQRTEQIRLGPDDVHTRFVQEKQLSAVVAERIAGEEMPGPLSDADIRVELATRFYNDAVADTRALRLRPSVSFLRLGGTAALPQFVRDDQ
;
A
#
# COMPACT_ATOMS: atom_id res chain seq x y z
N MET A 1 12.33 51.97 0.45
CA MET A 1 13.02 50.96 -0.38
C MET A 1 13.49 49.76 0.44
N THR A 2 14.28 49.95 1.50
CA THR A 2 14.78 48.87 2.38
C THR A 2 13.66 48.06 3.06
N MET A 3 12.64 48.73 3.60
CA MET A 3 11.46 48.08 4.19
C MET A 3 10.72 47.15 3.22
N VAL A 4 10.65 47.51 1.93
CA VAL A 4 10.02 46.68 0.89
C VAL A 4 10.86 45.43 0.65
N TRP A 5 12.17 45.56 0.54
CA TRP A 5 13.08 44.41 0.39
C TRP A 5 13.06 43.49 1.61
N ILE A 6 12.96 44.04 2.82
CA ILE A 6 12.80 43.26 4.05
C ILE A 6 11.47 42.50 4.02
N ALA A 7 10.35 43.16 3.68
CA ALA A 7 9.05 42.50 3.58
C ALA A 7 9.06 41.38 2.53
N VAL A 8 9.65 41.61 1.37
CA VAL A 8 9.82 40.59 0.32
C VAL A 8 10.67 39.43 0.81
N ALA A 9 11.81 39.69 1.46
CA ALA A 9 12.67 38.65 2.00
C ALA A 9 11.96 37.80 3.06
N VAL A 10 11.16 38.41 3.93
CA VAL A 10 10.33 37.69 4.92
C VAL A 10 9.30 36.82 4.22
N VAL A 11 8.56 37.35 3.24
CA VAL A 11 7.56 36.59 2.48
C VAL A 11 8.20 35.41 1.75
N VAL A 12 9.32 35.61 1.08
CA VAL A 12 10.06 34.55 0.38
C VAL A 12 10.53 33.47 1.36
N THR A 13 11.04 33.86 2.53
CA THR A 13 11.50 32.90 3.54
C THR A 13 10.33 32.07 4.10
N VAL A 14 9.19 32.70 4.37
CA VAL A 14 7.97 32.01 4.82
C VAL A 14 7.47 31.03 3.76
N LEU A 15 7.43 31.45 2.49
CA LEU A 15 7.03 30.60 1.37
C LEU A 15 7.99 29.40 1.20
N ALA A 16 9.30 29.63 1.30
CA ALA A 16 10.30 28.58 1.21
C ALA A 16 10.18 27.57 2.37
N ALA A 17 10.03 28.05 3.60
CA ALA A 17 9.81 27.20 4.78
C ALA A 17 8.52 26.39 4.66
N TRP A 18 7.45 27.00 4.15
CA TRP A 18 6.17 26.34 3.95
C TRP A 18 6.23 25.26 2.83
N ALA A 19 6.90 25.55 1.72
CA ALA A 19 7.14 24.58 0.64
C ALA A 19 7.98 23.40 1.12
N TYR A 20 9.04 23.68 1.90
CA TYR A 20 9.91 22.65 2.48
C TYR A 20 9.14 21.69 3.41
N ASN A 21 8.32 22.23 4.31
CA ASN A 21 7.47 21.42 5.21
C ASN A 21 6.47 20.54 4.43
N THR A 22 5.89 21.09 3.37
CA THR A 22 4.95 20.35 2.51
C THR A 22 5.65 19.19 1.78
N ALA A 23 6.83 19.45 1.21
CA ALA A 23 7.63 18.42 0.54
C ALA A 23 8.05 17.31 1.50
N GLN A 24 8.50 17.66 2.71
CA GLN A 24 8.93 16.70 3.71
C GLN A 24 7.77 15.84 4.23
N ARG A 25 6.57 16.44 4.36
CA ARG A 25 5.35 15.70 4.71
C ARG A 25 4.93 14.71 3.61
N LEU A 26 5.02 15.11 2.34
CA LEU A 26 4.73 14.24 1.20
C LEU A 26 5.71 13.06 1.13
N ASN A 27 7.01 13.34 1.28
CA ASN A 27 8.04 12.30 1.29
C ASN A 27 7.78 11.25 2.39
N ARG A 28 7.42 11.71 3.59
CA ARG A 28 7.11 10.80 4.71
C ARG A 28 5.90 9.90 4.41
N LEU A 29 4.88 10.40 3.71
CA LEU A 29 3.72 9.58 3.33
C LEU A 29 4.07 8.57 2.24
N HIS A 30 4.82 8.97 1.20
CA HIS A 30 5.26 8.02 0.15
C HIS A 30 6.08 6.89 0.75
N ILE A 31 7.07 7.22 1.59
CA ILE A 31 7.89 6.22 2.27
C ILE A 31 7.02 5.27 3.12
N ARG A 32 5.99 5.79 3.79
CA ARG A 32 5.08 4.96 4.60
C ARG A 32 4.24 4.04 3.71
N LEU A 33 3.71 4.55 2.60
CA LEU A 33 2.94 3.77 1.65
C LEU A 33 3.77 2.64 1.04
N ASP A 34 5.00 2.93 0.61
CA ASP A 34 5.92 1.92 0.08
C ASP A 34 6.22 0.83 1.10
N ARG A 35 6.52 1.21 2.35
CA ARG A 35 6.74 0.23 3.43
C ARG A 35 5.51 -0.62 3.72
N SER A 36 4.31 -0.03 3.70
CA SER A 36 3.07 -0.77 3.88
C SER A 36 2.81 -1.74 2.73
N ARG A 37 3.14 -1.35 1.48
CA ARG A 37 3.05 -2.23 0.30
C ARG A 37 4.04 -3.39 0.38
N ASP A 38 5.28 -3.12 0.77
CA ASP A 38 6.30 -4.16 0.95
C ASP A 38 5.91 -5.16 2.05
N ALA A 39 5.37 -4.65 3.17
CA ALA A 39 4.87 -5.50 4.25
C ALA A 39 3.70 -6.39 3.80
N LEU A 40 2.78 -5.86 2.99
CA LEU A 40 1.68 -6.62 2.41
C LEU A 40 2.18 -7.68 1.44
N GLN A 41 3.15 -7.35 0.58
CA GLN A 41 3.75 -8.32 -0.32
C GLN A 41 4.41 -9.47 0.45
N ALA A 42 5.19 -9.16 1.49
CA ALA A 42 5.82 -10.17 2.33
C ALA A 42 4.80 -11.07 3.05
N ALA A 43 3.67 -10.53 3.50
CA ALA A 43 2.60 -11.31 4.11
C ALA A 43 1.95 -12.29 3.11
N LEU A 44 1.66 -11.83 1.90
CA LEU A 44 1.08 -12.65 0.83
C LEU A 44 2.05 -13.75 0.35
N ASP A 45 3.33 -13.42 0.19
CA ASP A 45 4.36 -14.39 -0.21
C ASP A 45 4.57 -15.44 0.89
N ARG A 46 4.52 -15.03 2.16
CA ARG A 46 4.56 -15.97 3.31
C ARG A 46 3.37 -16.92 3.29
N ARG A 47 2.17 -16.42 3.00
CA ARG A 47 0.96 -17.25 2.88
C ARG A 47 1.09 -18.26 1.74
N CYS A 48 1.57 -17.84 0.57
CA CYS A 48 1.84 -18.72 -0.56
C CYS A 48 2.82 -19.84 -0.18
N ALA A 49 3.92 -19.50 0.51
CA ALA A 49 4.90 -20.48 0.98
C ALA A 49 4.30 -21.47 2.00
N VAL A 50 3.42 -21.01 2.90
CA VAL A 50 2.72 -21.88 3.86
C VAL A 50 1.75 -22.82 3.13
N ILE A 51 0.99 -22.31 2.16
CA ILE A 51 0.08 -23.13 1.34
C ILE A 51 0.86 -24.21 0.58
N ALA A 52 1.98 -23.84 -0.05
CA ALA A 52 2.81 -24.79 -0.79
C ALA A 52 3.45 -25.87 0.12
N ALA A 53 3.75 -25.53 1.38
CA ALA A 53 4.28 -26.47 2.36
C ALA A 53 3.23 -27.43 2.94
N LEU A 54 1.99 -26.94 3.14
CA LEU A 54 0.88 -27.73 3.69
C LEU A 54 0.17 -28.58 2.62
N TYR A 55 0.06 -28.06 1.41
CA TYR A 55 -0.65 -28.68 0.29
C TYR A 55 0.25 -28.69 -0.96
N PRO A 56 1.15 -29.68 -1.08
CA PRO A 56 2.08 -29.77 -2.21
C PRO A 56 1.39 -29.76 -3.58
N GLU A 57 0.18 -30.32 -3.68
CA GLU A 57 -0.67 -30.30 -4.88
C GLU A 57 -1.07 -28.88 -5.32
N LEU A 58 -1.11 -27.92 -4.39
CA LEU A 58 -1.39 -26.52 -4.65
C LEU A 58 -0.13 -25.68 -4.89
N GLY A 59 1.06 -26.28 -4.77
CA GLY A 59 2.34 -25.57 -4.86
C GLY A 59 2.52 -24.80 -6.18
N ALA A 60 2.09 -25.37 -7.31
CA ALA A 60 2.15 -24.69 -8.61
C ALA A 60 1.16 -23.51 -8.73
N ALA A 61 0.03 -23.54 -8.02
CA ALA A 61 -0.88 -22.41 -7.93
C ALA A 61 -0.30 -21.31 -7.02
N ALA A 62 0.21 -21.68 -5.85
CA ALA A 62 0.85 -20.76 -4.91
C ALA A 62 2.05 -20.04 -5.54
N GLN A 63 2.90 -20.76 -6.29
CA GLN A 63 4.06 -20.17 -6.97
C GLN A 63 3.65 -19.19 -8.08
N ARG A 64 2.61 -19.51 -8.87
CA ARG A 64 2.08 -18.59 -9.89
C ARG A 64 1.56 -17.30 -9.25
N THR A 65 0.89 -17.40 -8.11
CA THR A 65 0.43 -16.23 -7.36
C THR A 65 1.62 -15.43 -6.82
N GLU A 66 2.62 -16.08 -6.22
CA GLU A 66 3.82 -15.47 -5.66
C GLU A 66 4.63 -14.66 -6.69
N GLN A 67 4.69 -15.12 -7.93
CA GLN A 67 5.40 -14.45 -9.03
C GLN A 67 4.81 -13.06 -9.37
N ILE A 68 3.57 -12.78 -9.01
CA ILE A 68 2.90 -11.52 -9.29
C ILE A 68 3.21 -10.52 -8.17
N ARG A 69 4.10 -9.57 -8.42
CA ARG A 69 4.47 -8.55 -7.42
C ARG A 69 3.40 -7.47 -7.26
N LEU A 70 3.31 -6.88 -6.07
CA LEU A 70 2.45 -5.72 -5.83
C LEU A 70 3.13 -4.46 -6.41
N GLY A 71 2.63 -3.99 -7.55
CA GLY A 71 3.08 -2.76 -8.17
C GLY A 71 2.51 -1.52 -7.48
N PRO A 72 3.13 -0.33 -7.65
CA PRO A 72 2.53 0.94 -7.23
C PRO A 72 1.27 1.28 -8.04
N ASP A 73 1.22 0.86 -9.30
CA ASP A 73 0.14 1.20 -10.26
C ASP A 73 -0.90 0.08 -10.42
N ASP A 74 -0.56 -1.15 -10.04
CA ASP A 74 -1.43 -2.31 -10.18
C ASP A 74 -1.31 -3.24 -8.96
N VAL A 75 -2.27 -3.09 -8.05
CA VAL A 75 -2.46 -3.99 -6.91
C VAL A 75 -3.50 -5.07 -7.24
N HIS A 76 -4.47 -4.78 -8.11
CA HIS A 76 -5.62 -5.64 -8.36
C HIS A 76 -5.24 -6.98 -8.98
N THR A 77 -4.25 -7.02 -9.88
CA THR A 77 -3.83 -8.27 -10.52
C THR A 77 -3.38 -9.31 -9.50
N ARG A 78 -2.60 -8.91 -8.48
CA ARG A 78 -2.22 -9.83 -7.39
C ARG A 78 -3.43 -10.26 -6.57
N PHE A 79 -4.33 -9.36 -6.21
CA PHE A 79 -5.52 -9.71 -5.40
C PHE A 79 -6.50 -10.63 -6.12
N VAL A 80 -6.66 -10.51 -7.44
CA VAL A 80 -7.48 -11.45 -8.22
C VAL A 80 -6.93 -12.86 -8.13
N GLN A 81 -5.62 -13.02 -8.25
CA GLN A 81 -4.95 -14.33 -8.15
C GLN A 81 -4.94 -14.85 -6.71
N GLU A 82 -4.77 -13.98 -5.73
CA GLU A 82 -4.89 -14.33 -4.32
C GLU A 82 -6.29 -14.85 -3.97
N LYS A 83 -7.34 -14.24 -4.54
CA LYS A 83 -8.72 -14.68 -4.38
C LYS A 83 -8.95 -16.06 -5.01
N GLN A 84 -8.39 -16.30 -6.19
CA GLN A 84 -8.45 -17.61 -6.86
C GLN A 84 -7.74 -18.70 -6.03
N LEU A 85 -6.53 -18.41 -5.54
CA LEU A 85 -5.80 -19.32 -4.66
C LEU A 85 -6.58 -19.60 -3.37
N SER A 86 -7.16 -18.57 -2.76
CA SER A 86 -7.96 -18.70 -1.54
C SER A 86 -9.19 -19.60 -1.74
N ALA A 87 -9.85 -19.51 -2.90
CA ALA A 87 -10.99 -20.37 -3.22
C ALA A 87 -10.59 -21.84 -3.32
N VAL A 88 -9.48 -22.14 -4.02
CA VAL A 88 -8.96 -23.51 -4.16
C VAL A 88 -8.51 -24.08 -2.81
N VAL A 89 -7.87 -23.26 -1.97
CA VAL A 89 -7.49 -23.65 -0.60
C VAL A 89 -8.73 -23.93 0.25
N ALA A 90 -9.77 -23.09 0.15
CA ALA A 90 -11.02 -23.29 0.89
C ALA A 90 -11.75 -24.58 0.47
N GLU A 91 -11.77 -24.90 -0.83
CA GLU A 91 -12.29 -26.18 -1.32
C GLU A 91 -11.49 -27.37 -0.78
N ARG A 92 -10.17 -27.23 -0.69
CA ARG A 92 -9.31 -28.29 -0.15
C ARG A 92 -9.54 -28.51 1.35
N ILE A 93 -9.72 -27.44 2.13
CA ILE A 93 -9.91 -27.51 3.59
C ILE A 93 -11.35 -27.84 3.96
N ALA A 94 -12.30 -27.86 3.01
CA ALA A 94 -13.72 -28.10 3.27
C ALA A 94 -13.94 -29.41 4.05
N GLY A 95 -14.15 -29.30 5.37
CA GLY A 95 -14.36 -30.42 6.29
C GLY A 95 -13.21 -30.70 7.28
N GLU A 96 -12.07 -30.03 7.16
CA GLU A 96 -10.93 -30.12 8.08
C GLU A 96 -10.75 -28.81 8.87
N GLU A 97 -10.16 -28.91 10.07
CA GLU A 97 -9.80 -27.73 10.86
C GLU A 97 -8.67 -26.95 10.17
N MET A 98 -8.81 -25.62 10.08
CA MET A 98 -7.80 -24.76 9.46
C MET A 98 -6.45 -24.93 10.16
N PRO A 99 -5.37 -25.29 9.44
CA PRO A 99 -4.06 -25.45 10.06
C PRO A 99 -3.59 -24.15 10.72
N GLY A 100 -3.07 -24.24 11.95
CA GLY A 100 -2.55 -23.08 12.68
C GLY A 100 -1.53 -22.21 11.92
N PRO A 101 -0.59 -22.78 11.14
CA PRO A 101 0.31 -21.98 10.32
C PRO A 101 -0.39 -21.18 9.21
N LEU A 102 -1.49 -21.71 8.65
CA LEU A 102 -2.26 -21.02 7.63
C LEU A 102 -3.12 -19.92 8.24
N SER A 103 -3.72 -20.14 9.41
CA SER A 103 -4.49 -19.11 10.11
C SER A 103 -3.61 -17.93 10.55
N ASP A 104 -2.39 -18.17 11.04
CA ASP A 104 -1.43 -17.09 11.35
C ASP A 104 -1.05 -16.29 10.09
N ALA A 105 -0.87 -16.97 8.95
CA ALA A 105 -0.58 -16.30 7.69
C ALA A 105 -1.77 -15.43 7.23
N ASP A 106 -3.00 -15.94 7.32
CA ASP A 106 -4.22 -15.19 6.97
C ASP A 106 -4.40 -13.94 7.84
N ILE A 107 -4.19 -14.06 9.16
CA ILE A 107 -4.25 -12.92 10.10
C ILE A 107 -3.23 -11.84 9.72
N ARG A 108 -2.00 -12.22 9.37
CA ARG A 108 -0.96 -11.28 8.95
C ARG A 108 -1.33 -10.55 7.65
N VAL A 109 -1.92 -11.26 6.69
CA VAL A 109 -2.39 -10.67 5.43
C VAL A 109 -3.51 -9.68 5.68
N GLU A 110 -4.48 -10.01 6.54
CA GLU A 110 -5.57 -9.09 6.91
C GLU A 110 -5.01 -7.80 7.55
N LEU A 111 -4.11 -7.94 8.53
CA LEU A 111 -3.50 -6.81 9.21
C LEU A 111 -2.69 -5.93 8.24
N ALA A 112 -1.89 -6.54 7.36
CA ALA A 112 -1.10 -5.82 6.38
C ALA A 112 -1.99 -5.09 5.35
N THR A 113 -3.11 -5.70 4.95
CA THR A 113 -4.08 -5.09 4.05
C THR A 113 -4.70 -3.84 4.67
N ARG A 114 -5.05 -3.90 5.96
CA ARG A 114 -5.57 -2.75 6.70
C ARG A 114 -4.55 -1.62 6.77
N PHE A 115 -3.30 -1.91 7.15
CA PHE A 115 -2.25 -0.89 7.22
C PHE A 115 -1.94 -0.26 5.86
N TYR A 116 -1.99 -1.03 4.78
CA TYR A 116 -1.87 -0.51 3.42
C TYR A 116 -3.03 0.43 3.09
N ASN A 117 -4.28 0.02 3.33
CA ASN A 117 -5.45 0.87 3.08
C ASN A 117 -5.42 2.18 3.90
N ASP A 118 -4.99 2.13 5.16
CA ASP A 118 -4.81 3.32 5.99
C ASP A 118 -3.74 4.27 5.42
N ALA A 119 -2.64 3.73 4.88
CA ALA A 119 -1.61 4.53 4.21
C ALA A 119 -2.11 5.13 2.88
N VAL A 120 -2.93 4.40 2.12
CA VAL A 120 -3.58 4.90 0.90
C VAL A 120 -4.54 6.04 1.24
N ALA A 121 -5.37 5.87 2.27
CA ALA A 121 -6.33 6.88 2.73
C ALA A 121 -5.61 8.18 3.13
N ASP A 122 -4.53 8.10 3.92
CA ASP A 122 -3.74 9.27 4.33
C ASP A 122 -3.07 9.97 3.13
N THR A 123 -2.60 9.21 2.16
CA THR A 123 -1.96 9.74 0.94
C THR A 123 -2.99 10.45 0.04
N ARG A 124 -4.19 9.86 -0.13
CA ARG A 124 -5.30 10.47 -0.86
C ARG A 124 -5.83 11.73 -0.17
N ALA A 125 -6.03 11.69 1.15
CA ALA A 125 -6.50 12.83 1.93
C ALA A 125 -5.55 14.03 1.84
N LEU A 126 -4.23 13.80 1.73
CA LEU A 126 -3.26 14.88 1.52
C LEU A 126 -3.35 15.48 0.11
N ARG A 127 -3.47 14.63 -0.92
CA ARG A 127 -3.56 15.08 -2.32
C ARG A 127 -4.84 15.86 -2.62
N LEU A 128 -5.92 15.55 -1.92
CA LEU A 128 -7.19 16.27 -2.04
C LEU A 128 -7.20 17.63 -1.31
N ARG A 129 -6.16 17.98 -0.55
CA ARG A 129 -6.10 19.30 0.11
C ARG A 129 -5.75 20.41 -0.89
N PRO A 130 -6.58 21.48 -0.98
CA PRO A 130 -6.40 22.55 -1.96
C PRO A 130 -5.06 23.28 -1.82
N SER A 131 -4.47 23.31 -0.62
CA SER A 131 -3.16 23.92 -0.38
C SER A 131 -2.00 23.22 -1.10
N VAL A 132 -2.08 21.90 -1.36
CA VAL A 132 -1.04 21.14 -2.06
C VAL A 132 -1.26 21.15 -3.57
N SER A 133 -2.53 21.20 -4.00
CA SER A 133 -2.92 21.35 -5.41
C SER A 133 -2.42 22.68 -6.01
N PHE A 134 -2.47 23.77 -5.23
CA PHE A 134 -2.11 25.11 -5.70
C PHE A 134 -0.66 25.25 -6.17
N LEU A 135 0.27 24.42 -5.68
CA LEU A 135 1.67 24.46 -6.11
C LEU A 135 2.05 23.35 -7.09
N ARG A 136 1.13 22.48 -7.52
CA ARG A 136 1.44 21.33 -8.38
C ARG A 136 2.61 20.46 -7.87
N LEU A 137 2.93 20.53 -6.57
CA LEU A 137 4.01 19.75 -5.95
C LEU A 137 3.68 18.26 -5.81
N GLY A 138 2.41 17.87 -6.01
CA GLY A 138 1.93 16.49 -5.87
C GLY A 138 2.32 15.55 -7.01
N GLY A 139 2.92 16.06 -8.09
CA GLY A 139 3.28 15.28 -9.28
C GLY A 139 2.08 14.66 -10.01
N THR A 140 2.29 14.22 -11.24
CA THR A 140 1.28 13.52 -12.08
C THR A 140 1.15 12.04 -11.75
N ALA A 141 1.79 11.54 -10.68
CA ALA A 141 1.74 10.12 -10.31
C ALA A 141 0.29 9.67 -10.08
N ALA A 142 -0.06 8.47 -10.55
CA ALA A 142 -1.41 7.90 -10.38
C ALA A 142 -1.84 7.88 -8.90
N LEU A 143 -3.15 7.99 -8.63
CA LEU A 143 -3.62 7.86 -7.25
C LEU A 143 -3.46 6.40 -6.78
N PRO A 144 -2.90 6.16 -5.59
CA PRO A 144 -2.78 4.81 -5.06
C PRO A 144 -4.17 4.17 -4.93
N GLN A 145 -4.28 2.89 -5.31
CA GLN A 145 -5.53 2.15 -5.38
C GLN A 145 -5.74 1.33 -4.11
N PHE A 146 -7.00 1.23 -3.67
CA PHE A 146 -7.38 0.40 -2.52
C PHE A 146 -7.41 -1.07 -2.93
N VAL A 147 -7.15 -1.95 -1.96
CA VAL A 147 -7.19 -3.41 -2.16
C VAL A 147 -8.62 -3.91 -2.41
N ARG A 148 -9.61 -3.25 -1.80
CA ARG A 148 -11.02 -3.61 -1.82
C ARG A 148 -11.84 -2.32 -1.92
N ASP A 149 -12.75 -2.23 -2.89
CA ASP A 149 -13.58 -1.06 -3.19
C ASP A 149 -14.78 -0.88 -2.22
N ASP A 150 -14.63 -1.28 -0.96
CA ASP A 150 -15.74 -1.27 0.00
C ASP A 150 -15.55 -0.09 0.99
N GLN A 151 -15.94 1.10 0.55
CA GLN A 151 -16.39 2.22 1.39
C GLN A 151 -17.79 2.63 0.95
#